data_AF-A0A4R3I0L9-F1
#
_entry.id   AF-A0A4R3I0L9-F1
#
_cell.length_a   1.000
_cell.length_b   1.000
_cell.length_c   1.000
_cell.angle_alpha   90.00
_cell.angle_beta   90.00
_cell.angle_gamma   90.00
#
_symmetry.space_group_name_H-M   'P 1'
#
loop_
_entity.id
_entity.type
_entity.pdbx_description
1 polymer ?
#
loop_
_entity_poly.entity_id
_entity_poly.type
_entity_poly.pdbx_seq_one_letter_code
_entity_poly.pdbx_strand_id
1 'polypeptide(L)'
;MNSTDFLHASFRSRACRMAERGFTLVSAIFLLVVLAALGAAIVTVSTTQHTASALDVLGAQAYQAARAGTEWGLYQYRSNPAAYCNNAATPDTRTFALPAGTALSGFSVTVTCTYTPFGGATIPAQPTDSITYDTATNVATVTTEAPHGLGPGYRIVMSGAGPAGFNGSYLVDSILSPTTFTYFPAVSPGGDATVQGIFTASAASLDRRQIIAVACNQPAGSGCPNASARMDYVERQVQVEF
;
A
#
# COMPACT_ATOMS: atom_id res chain seq x y z
N MET A 1 -51.56 79.70 60.96
CA MET A 1 -52.78 78.95 61.33
C MET A 1 -52.64 77.58 60.67
N ASN A 2 -52.11 76.61 61.41
CA ASN A 2 -52.87 75.60 62.17
C ASN A 2 -53.66 74.67 61.23
N SER A 3 -53.70 73.35 61.37
CA SER A 3 -53.21 72.45 62.41
C SER A 3 -53.46 71.02 61.89
N THR A 4 -52.58 70.07 62.24
CA THR A 4 -52.85 68.69 62.76
C THR A 4 -54.19 68.04 62.39
N ASP A 5 -54.34 66.76 61.99
CA ASP A 5 -53.79 65.52 62.55
C ASP A 5 -54.49 64.32 61.86
N PHE A 6 -54.06 63.08 62.16
CA PHE A 6 -54.76 61.78 62.04
C PHE A 6 -54.05 60.65 61.27
N LEU A 7 -53.34 59.85 62.08
CA LEU A 7 -53.33 58.38 62.18
C LEU A 7 -52.37 57.52 61.32
N HIS A 8 -51.37 57.04 62.06
CA HIS A 8 -50.66 55.77 61.93
C HIS A 8 -51.53 54.57 61.50
N ALA A 9 -51.09 53.85 60.47
CA ALA A 9 -51.46 52.46 60.22
C ALA A 9 -50.22 51.56 60.41
N SER A 10 -50.21 50.81 61.51
CA SER A 10 -49.17 49.83 61.85
C SER A 10 -49.30 48.56 60.99
N PHE A 11 -48.35 48.29 60.10
CA PHE A 11 -48.20 46.97 59.50
C PHE A 11 -47.48 46.04 60.48
N ARG A 12 -48.23 45.12 61.10
CA ARG A 12 -47.67 44.00 61.88
C ARG A 12 -47.24 42.88 60.94
N SER A 13 -45.94 42.70 60.79
CA SER A 13 -45.31 41.54 60.14
C SER A 13 -45.61 40.27 60.95
N ARG A 14 -46.52 39.40 60.46
CA ARG A 14 -46.71 38.06 61.01
C ARG A 14 -45.67 37.11 60.39
N ALA A 15 -44.53 36.97 61.03
CA ALA A 15 -43.64 35.84 60.79
C ALA A 15 -44.21 34.61 61.49
N CYS A 16 -44.96 33.77 60.77
CA CYS A 16 -45.28 32.42 61.22
C CYS A 16 -43.99 31.58 61.08
N ARG A 17 -43.28 31.38 62.19
CA ARG A 17 -42.18 30.40 62.26
C ARG A 17 -42.81 29.01 62.22
N MET A 18 -42.93 28.46 61.03
CA MET A 18 -43.15 27.03 60.83
C MET A 18 -41.83 26.33 61.17
N ALA A 19 -41.86 25.41 62.13
CA ALA A 19 -40.72 24.54 62.40
C ALA A 19 -40.53 23.60 61.21
N GLU A 20 -39.68 23.99 60.26
CA GLU A 20 -39.27 23.16 59.13
C GLU A 20 -38.42 21.99 59.63
N ARG A 21 -39.06 20.83 59.81
CA ARG A 21 -38.39 19.59 60.19
C ARG A 21 -37.86 18.87 58.94
N GLY A 22 -36.58 19.08 58.64
CA GLY A 22 -35.59 18.03 58.37
C GLY A 22 -35.68 17.13 57.12
N PHE A 23 -36.77 17.09 56.34
CA PHE A 23 -36.87 16.18 55.19
C PHE A 23 -36.36 16.77 53.86
N THR A 24 -36.45 18.08 53.68
CA THR A 24 -36.06 18.76 52.42
C THR A 24 -34.54 18.77 52.22
N LEU A 25 -33.77 18.87 53.30
CA LEU A 25 -32.31 18.92 53.24
C LEU A 25 -31.72 17.59 52.74
N VAL A 26 -32.27 16.45 53.18
CA VAL A 26 -31.82 15.13 52.74
C VAL A 26 -32.16 14.88 51.27
N SER A 27 -33.36 15.30 50.83
CA SER A 27 -33.78 15.21 49.42
C SER A 27 -32.93 16.12 48.51
N ALA A 28 -32.62 17.35 48.95
CA ALA A 28 -31.77 18.27 48.20
C ALA A 28 -30.34 17.71 48.00
N ILE A 29 -29.75 17.13 49.05
CA ILE A 29 -28.43 16.49 48.94
C ILE A 29 -28.49 15.29 47.99
N PHE A 30 -29.52 14.45 48.09
CA PHE A 30 -29.68 13.30 47.19
C PHE A 30 -29.75 13.74 45.72
N LEU A 31 -30.56 14.77 45.41
CA LEU A 31 -30.65 15.31 44.05
C LEU A 31 -29.33 15.91 43.56
N LEU A 32 -28.62 16.65 44.41
CA LEU A 32 -27.31 17.21 44.06
C LEU A 32 -26.28 16.12 43.76
N VAL A 33 -26.24 15.05 44.55
CA VAL A 33 -25.34 13.91 44.31
C VAL A 33 -25.66 13.21 43.00
N VAL A 34 -26.96 12.97 42.71
CA VAL A 34 -27.38 12.35 41.45
C VAL A 34 -27.05 13.25 40.25
N LEU A 35 -27.34 14.55 40.31
CA LEU A 35 -27.03 15.50 39.25
C LEU A 35 -25.52 15.64 39.04
N ALA A 36 -24.72 15.62 40.11
CA ALA A 36 -23.26 15.62 40.01
C ALA A 36 -22.74 14.35 39.35
N ALA A 37 -23.29 13.18 39.70
CA ALA A 37 -22.93 11.91 39.07
C ALA A 37 -23.28 11.88 37.57
N LEU A 38 -24.47 12.38 37.20
CA LEU A 38 -24.89 12.52 35.80
C LEU A 38 -24.01 13.52 35.05
N GLY A 39 -23.69 14.67 35.64
CA GLY A 39 -22.79 15.66 35.07
C GLY A 39 -21.39 15.10 34.83
N ALA A 40 -20.83 14.35 35.79
CA ALA A 40 -19.56 13.67 35.64
C ALA A 40 -19.59 12.63 34.51
N ALA A 41 -20.65 11.83 34.42
CA ALA A 41 -20.83 10.85 33.35
C ALA A 41 -20.93 11.49 31.95
N ILE A 42 -21.60 12.65 31.83
CA ILE A 42 -21.68 13.38 30.55
C ILE A 42 -20.30 13.92 30.15
N VAL A 43 -19.53 14.47 31.08
CA VAL A 43 -18.18 14.98 30.79
C VAL A 43 -17.24 13.87 30.34
N THR A 44 -17.28 12.69 30.97
CA THR A 44 -16.45 11.55 30.54
C THR A 44 -16.82 11.03 29.15
N VAL A 45 -18.12 11.00 28.81
CA VAL A 45 -18.56 10.66 27.45
C VAL A 45 -18.13 11.72 26.43
N SER A 46 -18.23 13.01 26.77
CA SER A 46 -17.79 14.09 25.89
C SER A 46 -16.28 14.04 25.62
N THR A 47 -15.45 13.87 26.66
CA THR A 47 -13.99 13.79 26.48
C THR A 47 -13.58 12.58 25.68
N THR A 48 -14.20 11.42 25.92
CA THR A 48 -13.92 10.19 25.14
C THR A 48 -14.30 10.36 23.66
N GLN A 49 -15.43 11.00 23.36
CA GLN A 49 -15.83 11.34 21.97
C GLN A 49 -14.83 12.28 21.28
N HIS A 50 -14.38 13.33 21.98
CA HIS A 50 -13.36 14.23 21.44
C HIS A 50 -12.05 13.49 21.13
N THR A 51 -11.59 12.61 22.02
CA THR A 51 -10.36 11.82 21.77
C THR A 51 -10.50 10.82 20.63
N ALA A 52 -11.65 10.15 20.51
CA ALA A 52 -11.90 9.22 19.41
C ALA A 52 -11.84 9.95 18.05
N SER A 53 -12.46 11.13 17.96
CA SER A 53 -12.41 11.94 16.73
C SER A 53 -10.99 12.37 16.36
N ALA A 54 -10.15 12.68 17.34
CA ALA A 54 -8.75 13.04 17.12
C ALA A 54 -7.95 11.84 16.59
N LEU A 55 -8.19 10.64 17.11
CA LEU A 55 -7.54 9.41 16.65
C LEU A 55 -7.95 9.04 15.22
N ASP A 56 -9.23 9.23 14.86
CA ASP A 56 -9.70 9.01 13.50
C ASP A 56 -9.00 9.93 12.49
N VAL A 57 -8.83 11.21 12.85
CA VAL A 57 -8.09 12.19 12.03
C VAL A 57 -6.62 11.78 11.86
N LEU A 58 -5.94 11.39 12.96
CA LEU A 58 -4.56 10.92 12.89
C LEU A 58 -4.46 9.65 12.02
N GLY A 59 -5.44 8.76 12.09
CA GLY A 59 -5.53 7.57 11.24
C GLY A 59 -5.62 7.91 9.75
N ALA A 60 -6.41 8.93 9.40
CA ALA A 60 -6.51 9.43 8.02
C ALA A 60 -5.21 10.11 7.56
N GLN A 61 -4.57 10.90 8.42
CA GLN A 61 -3.30 11.55 8.12
C GLN A 61 -2.18 10.52 7.89
N ALA A 62 -2.08 9.50 8.73
CA ALA A 62 -1.15 8.39 8.56
C ALA A 62 -1.37 7.68 7.20
N TYR A 63 -2.62 7.48 6.79
CA TYR A 63 -2.93 6.87 5.49
C TYR A 63 -2.47 7.73 4.31
N GLN A 64 -2.72 9.04 4.35
CA GLN A 64 -2.26 9.96 3.30
C GLN A 64 -0.73 10.06 3.27
N ALA A 65 -0.08 10.06 4.43
CA ALA A 65 1.38 9.99 4.56
C ALA A 65 1.96 8.72 3.91
N ALA A 66 1.38 7.54 4.20
CA ALA A 66 1.81 6.28 3.63
C ALA A 66 1.62 6.24 2.10
N ARG A 67 0.49 6.75 1.61
CA ARG A 67 0.23 6.88 0.17
C ARG A 67 1.29 7.74 -0.53
N ALA A 68 1.62 8.91 0.03
CA ALA A 68 2.70 9.75 -0.50
C ALA A 68 4.05 9.00 -0.51
N GLY A 69 4.30 8.15 0.49
CA GLY A 69 5.45 7.24 0.51
C GLY A 69 5.49 6.26 -0.66
N THR A 70 4.36 5.65 -1.02
CA THR A 70 4.29 4.75 -2.18
C THR A 70 4.52 5.48 -3.50
N GLU A 71 3.97 6.69 -3.65
CA GLU A 71 4.16 7.52 -4.84
C GLU A 71 5.64 7.96 -4.97
N TRP A 72 6.25 8.34 -3.86
CA TRP A 72 7.69 8.63 -3.81
C TRP A 72 8.53 7.39 -4.16
N GLY A 73 8.22 6.22 -3.60
CA GLY A 73 8.94 4.98 -3.87
C GLY A 73 8.87 4.59 -5.35
N LEU A 74 7.68 4.70 -5.95
CA LEU A 74 7.50 4.45 -7.37
C LEU A 74 8.26 5.48 -8.21
N TYR A 75 8.25 6.75 -7.82
CA TYR A 75 9.04 7.79 -8.48
C TYR A 75 10.54 7.47 -8.43
N GLN A 76 11.07 7.01 -7.30
CA GLN A 76 12.48 6.63 -7.18
C GLN A 76 12.85 5.44 -8.08
N TYR A 77 11.98 4.43 -8.16
CA TYR A 77 12.17 3.33 -9.08
C TYR A 77 12.15 3.80 -10.54
N ARG A 78 11.22 4.70 -10.91
CA ARG A 78 11.13 5.24 -12.27
C ARG A 78 12.27 6.19 -12.64
N SER A 79 12.85 6.90 -11.67
CA SER A 79 13.91 7.87 -11.91
C SER A 79 15.29 7.22 -12.04
N ASN A 80 15.58 6.19 -11.24
CA ASN A 80 16.83 5.45 -11.33
C ASN A 80 16.68 3.99 -10.87
N PRO A 81 16.11 3.10 -11.72
CA PRO A 81 15.86 1.71 -11.36
C PRO A 81 17.13 0.90 -11.14
N ALA A 82 18.29 1.38 -11.60
CA ALA A 82 19.58 0.74 -11.38
C ALA A 82 20.15 1.01 -9.97
N ALA A 83 19.63 2.00 -9.24
CA ALA A 83 20.10 2.38 -7.91
C ALA A 83 19.06 2.15 -6.80
N TYR A 84 17.79 1.98 -7.15
CA TYR A 84 16.70 1.74 -6.21
C TYR A 84 15.90 0.50 -6.63
N CYS A 85 15.72 -0.44 -5.70
CA CYS A 85 14.92 -1.65 -5.89
C CYS A 85 15.39 -2.57 -7.06
N ASN A 86 16.70 -2.81 -7.09
CA ASN A 86 17.37 -3.63 -8.10
C ASN A 86 17.96 -4.95 -7.55
N ASN A 87 18.04 -5.11 -6.23
CA ASN A 87 18.73 -6.23 -5.59
C ASN A 87 17.72 -7.16 -4.91
N ALA A 88 17.77 -8.43 -5.31
CA ALA A 88 16.90 -9.47 -4.77
C ALA A 88 17.29 -9.94 -3.37
N ALA A 89 18.55 -9.77 -3.00
CA ALA A 89 19.09 -10.26 -1.74
C ALA A 89 18.72 -9.37 -0.55
N THR A 90 18.49 -8.07 -0.78
CA THR A 90 18.28 -7.08 0.30
C THR A 90 17.21 -6.06 -0.10
N PRO A 91 16.15 -5.88 0.72
CA PRO A 91 15.18 -4.80 0.52
C PRO A 91 15.85 -3.42 0.62
N ASP A 92 15.54 -2.50 -0.31
CA ASP A 92 15.96 -1.09 -0.20
C ASP A 92 14.98 -0.37 0.73
N THR A 93 15.47 0.13 1.86
CA THR A 93 14.64 0.81 2.87
C THR A 93 15.10 2.24 3.07
N ARG A 94 14.17 3.19 2.99
CA ARG A 94 14.41 4.63 3.09
C ARG A 94 13.41 5.22 4.06
N THR A 95 13.89 6.03 5.01
CA THR A 95 13.04 6.72 5.98
C THR A 95 13.18 8.23 5.82
N PHE A 96 12.07 8.95 5.82
CA PHE A 96 12.05 10.41 5.77
C PHE A 96 10.89 10.99 6.58
N ALA A 97 11.06 12.21 7.08
CA ALA A 97 10.01 12.98 7.72
C ALA A 97 9.20 13.76 6.68
N LEU A 98 7.90 13.95 6.91
CA LEU A 98 7.09 14.80 6.05
C LEU A 98 7.34 16.29 6.32
N PRO A 99 7.07 17.17 5.35
CA PRO A 99 7.39 18.59 5.45
C PRO A 99 6.78 19.25 6.69
N ALA A 100 7.60 20.05 7.38
CA ALA A 100 7.16 20.87 8.50
C ALA A 100 6.11 21.90 8.06
N GLY A 101 5.22 22.30 8.98
CA GLY A 101 4.17 23.29 8.70
C GLY A 101 3.00 22.76 7.88
N THR A 102 2.92 21.45 7.66
CA THR A 102 1.79 20.78 7.00
C THR A 102 0.95 20.00 8.02
N ALA A 103 -0.25 19.58 7.62
CA ALA A 103 -1.09 18.68 8.43
C ALA A 103 -0.45 17.29 8.69
N LEU A 104 0.70 16.98 8.06
CA LEU A 104 1.39 15.70 8.19
C LEU A 104 2.74 15.81 8.91
N SER A 105 3.12 16.98 9.43
CA SER A 105 4.45 17.23 9.99
C SER A 105 4.84 16.34 11.17
N GLY A 106 3.86 15.70 11.82
CA GLY A 106 4.10 14.73 12.90
C GLY A 106 4.42 13.31 12.43
N PHE A 107 4.37 13.03 11.12
CA PHE A 107 4.55 11.68 10.59
C PHE A 107 5.92 11.53 9.90
N SER A 108 6.53 10.37 10.14
CA SER A 108 7.62 9.85 9.34
C SER A 108 7.13 8.69 8.48
N VAL A 109 7.78 8.50 7.33
CA VAL A 109 7.45 7.46 6.37
C VAL A 109 8.68 6.62 6.10
N THR A 110 8.55 5.31 6.27
CA THR A 110 9.55 4.31 5.89
C THR A 110 9.04 3.58 4.66
N VAL A 111 9.78 3.70 3.57
CA VAL A 111 9.49 3.06 2.29
C VAL A 111 10.48 1.92 2.08
N THR A 112 9.97 0.71 1.98
CA THR A 112 10.74 -0.49 1.67
C THR A 112 10.34 -1.00 0.30
N CYS A 113 11.31 -1.16 -0.60
CA CYS A 113 11.11 -1.82 -1.88
C CYS A 113 11.81 -3.17 -1.89
N THR A 114 11.05 -4.20 -2.25
CA THR A 114 11.54 -5.55 -2.43
C THR A 114 11.46 -5.90 -3.91
N TYR A 115 12.54 -6.48 -4.41
CA TYR A 115 12.64 -7.00 -5.76
C TYR A 115 12.71 -8.52 -5.67
N THR A 116 11.76 -9.21 -6.28
CA THR A 116 11.78 -10.67 -6.38
C THR A 116 11.89 -11.03 -7.86
N PRO A 117 13.10 -11.34 -8.35
CA PRO A 117 13.28 -11.82 -9.70
C PRO A 117 12.61 -13.18 -9.77
N PHE A 118 11.54 -13.28 -10.53
CA PHE A 118 11.13 -14.58 -11.02
C PHE A 118 11.95 -14.82 -12.27
N GLY A 119 13.17 -15.34 -12.03
CA GLY A 119 14.00 -15.83 -13.12
C GLY A 119 13.17 -16.80 -13.93
N GLY A 120 12.79 -16.38 -15.13
CA GLY A 120 12.19 -17.30 -16.09
C GLY A 120 13.14 -18.47 -16.28
N ALA A 121 12.61 -19.69 -16.37
CA ALA A 121 13.43 -20.86 -16.66
C ALA A 121 14.31 -20.54 -17.88
N THR A 122 15.63 -20.51 -17.69
CA THR A 122 16.57 -20.32 -18.78
C THR A 122 16.85 -21.68 -19.38
N ILE A 123 16.61 -21.80 -20.67
CA ILE A 123 16.92 -23.00 -21.43
C ILE A 123 18.28 -22.76 -22.10
N PRO A 124 19.29 -23.61 -21.81
CA PRO A 124 20.60 -23.49 -22.45
C PRO A 124 20.47 -23.67 -23.96
N ALA A 125 21.55 -23.38 -24.70
CA ALA A 125 21.55 -23.57 -26.15
C ALA A 125 21.19 -25.02 -26.50
N GLN A 126 20.15 -25.19 -27.29
CA GLN A 126 19.69 -26.48 -27.81
C GLN A 126 19.72 -26.45 -29.34
N PRO A 127 20.12 -27.55 -30.00
CA PRO A 127 20.09 -27.65 -31.46
C PRO A 127 18.65 -27.79 -31.97
N THR A 128 18.41 -27.29 -33.17
CA THR A 128 17.19 -27.57 -33.93
C THR A 128 17.42 -28.77 -34.85
N ASP A 129 16.48 -29.72 -34.88
CA ASP A 129 16.51 -30.86 -35.80
C ASP A 129 15.97 -30.47 -37.19
N SER A 130 14.83 -29.78 -37.20
CA SER A 130 14.28 -29.20 -38.43
C SER A 130 13.58 -27.86 -38.15
N ILE A 131 13.58 -26.99 -39.16
CA ILE A 131 12.84 -25.73 -39.16
C ILE A 131 12.12 -25.65 -40.51
N THR A 132 10.79 -25.66 -40.46
CA THR A 132 9.91 -25.50 -41.64
C THR A 132 9.22 -24.15 -41.59
N TYR A 133 8.81 -23.63 -42.74
CA TYR A 133 8.23 -22.31 -42.87
C TYR A 133 6.98 -22.31 -43.76
N ASP A 134 5.87 -21.86 -43.21
CA ASP A 134 4.64 -21.66 -43.96
C ASP A 134 4.56 -20.21 -44.48
N THR A 135 4.65 -20.06 -45.80
CA THR A 135 4.59 -18.78 -46.50
C THR A 135 3.21 -18.11 -46.45
N ALA A 136 2.13 -18.85 -46.20
CA ALA A 136 0.78 -18.29 -46.12
C ALA A 136 0.51 -17.63 -44.76
N THR A 137 1.08 -18.17 -43.68
CA THR A 137 0.87 -17.71 -42.30
C THR A 137 2.07 -16.97 -41.71
N ASN A 138 3.22 -16.98 -42.39
CA ASN A 138 4.50 -16.46 -41.88
C ASN A 138 4.91 -17.13 -40.55
N VAL A 139 4.62 -18.42 -40.41
CA VAL A 139 4.94 -19.22 -39.21
C VAL A 139 6.14 -20.12 -39.50
N ALA A 140 7.14 -20.05 -38.63
CA ALA A 140 8.22 -21.03 -38.59
C ALA A 140 7.89 -22.11 -37.54
N THR A 141 7.97 -23.38 -37.92
CA THR A 141 7.81 -24.53 -37.02
C THR A 141 9.17 -25.15 -36.78
N VAL A 142 9.58 -25.22 -35.52
CA VAL A 142 10.87 -25.79 -35.11
C VAL A 142 10.63 -27.12 -34.41
N THR A 143 11.37 -28.14 -34.81
CA THR A 143 11.42 -29.44 -34.15
C THR A 143 12.79 -29.67 -33.54
N THR A 144 12.83 -30.27 -32.36
CA THR A 144 14.04 -30.61 -31.60
C THR A 144 14.16 -32.12 -31.38
N GLU A 145 15.37 -32.64 -31.23
CA GLU A 145 15.60 -34.08 -30.99
C GLU A 145 15.13 -34.55 -29.60
N ALA A 146 15.14 -33.65 -28.63
CA ALA A 146 14.74 -33.90 -27.24
C ALA A 146 13.72 -32.86 -26.78
N PRO A 147 12.95 -33.14 -25.70
CA PRO A 147 12.00 -32.19 -25.16
C PRO A 147 12.64 -30.82 -24.85
N HIS A 148 12.11 -29.77 -25.46
CA HIS A 148 12.72 -28.44 -25.45
C HIS A 148 12.46 -27.67 -24.15
N GLY A 149 11.50 -28.09 -23.32
CA GLY A 149 11.17 -27.43 -22.05
C GLY A 149 10.54 -26.03 -22.16
N LEU A 150 10.30 -25.53 -23.38
CA LEU A 150 9.60 -24.26 -23.65
C LEU A 150 8.13 -24.28 -23.21
N GLY A 151 7.65 -23.11 -22.76
CA GLY A 151 6.23 -22.79 -22.62
C GLY A 151 5.80 -21.69 -23.59
N PRO A 152 4.49 -21.51 -23.84
CA PRO A 152 3.98 -20.41 -24.65
C PRO A 152 4.44 -19.05 -24.10
N GLY A 153 4.82 -18.12 -24.99
CA GLY A 153 5.27 -16.78 -24.62
C GLY A 153 6.71 -16.67 -24.09
N TYR A 154 7.48 -17.77 -24.07
CA TYR A 154 8.91 -17.71 -23.79
C TYR A 154 9.62 -16.89 -24.87
N ARG A 155 10.67 -16.15 -24.49
CA ARG A 155 11.56 -15.49 -25.44
C ARG A 155 12.61 -16.50 -25.89
N ILE A 156 12.72 -16.71 -27.19
CA ILE A 156 13.78 -17.49 -27.83
C ILE A 156 14.77 -16.58 -28.53
N VAL A 157 16.01 -17.04 -28.68
CA VAL A 157 17.02 -16.45 -29.56
C VAL A 157 17.50 -17.53 -30.51
N MET A 158 17.14 -17.39 -31.79
CA MET A 158 17.55 -18.27 -32.87
C MET A 158 18.87 -17.79 -33.49
N SER A 159 19.84 -18.70 -33.67
CA SER A 159 21.14 -18.37 -34.26
C SER A 159 21.69 -19.53 -35.11
N GLY A 160 22.36 -19.20 -36.22
CA GLY A 160 23.01 -20.16 -37.10
C GLY A 160 22.10 -20.86 -38.12
N ALA A 161 20.79 -20.59 -38.10
CA ALA A 161 19.85 -21.16 -39.07
C ALA A 161 19.96 -20.46 -40.44
N GLY A 162 19.84 -21.22 -41.53
CA GLY A 162 19.85 -20.72 -42.90
C GLY A 162 18.55 -21.10 -43.63
N PRO A 163 17.84 -20.17 -44.29
CA PRO A 163 18.18 -18.76 -44.55
C PRO A 163 18.19 -17.86 -43.32
N ALA A 164 18.93 -16.73 -43.41
CA ALA A 164 19.18 -15.86 -42.26
C ALA A 164 17.91 -15.26 -41.61
N GLY A 165 16.78 -15.25 -42.32
CA GLY A 165 15.49 -14.76 -41.82
C GLY A 165 14.92 -15.52 -40.62
N PHE A 166 15.40 -16.73 -40.34
CA PHE A 166 15.06 -17.48 -39.13
C PHE A 166 15.81 -17.02 -37.87
N ASN A 167 16.87 -16.21 -38.00
CA ASN A 167 17.68 -15.79 -36.86
C ASN A 167 17.19 -14.48 -36.26
N GLY A 168 17.22 -14.40 -34.93
CA GLY A 168 16.76 -13.24 -34.19
C GLY A 168 16.21 -13.60 -32.82
N SER A 169 15.66 -12.62 -32.12
CA SER A 169 14.92 -12.85 -30.87
C SER A 169 13.42 -12.79 -31.13
N TYR A 170 12.71 -13.86 -30.76
CA TYR A 170 11.29 -14.03 -30.99
C TYR A 170 10.57 -14.50 -29.73
N LEU A 171 9.25 -14.42 -29.73
CA LEU A 171 8.42 -15.09 -28.74
C LEU A 171 7.92 -16.41 -29.32
N VAL A 172 7.86 -17.44 -28.47
CA VAL A 172 7.19 -18.70 -28.81
C VAL A 172 5.70 -18.44 -28.93
N ASP A 173 5.15 -18.74 -30.11
CA ASP A 173 3.74 -18.58 -30.42
C ASP A 173 2.91 -19.74 -29.83
N SER A 174 3.25 -20.98 -30.21
CA SER A 174 2.58 -22.16 -29.71
C SER A 174 3.54 -23.32 -29.43
N ILE A 175 3.17 -24.18 -28.48
CA ILE A 175 3.83 -25.46 -28.22
C ILE A 175 2.92 -26.55 -28.78
N LEU A 176 3.35 -27.17 -29.88
CA LEU A 176 2.57 -28.22 -30.57
C LEU A 176 2.80 -29.60 -29.95
N SER A 177 4.00 -29.83 -29.41
CA SER A 177 4.39 -31.04 -28.69
C SER A 177 5.56 -30.74 -27.75
N PRO A 178 6.03 -31.68 -26.90
CA PRO A 178 7.24 -31.48 -26.10
C PRO A 178 8.51 -31.18 -26.91
N THR A 179 8.52 -31.48 -28.22
CA THR A 179 9.67 -31.34 -29.13
C THR A 179 9.37 -30.42 -30.31
N THR A 180 8.24 -29.71 -30.34
CA THR A 180 7.85 -28.90 -31.49
C THR A 180 7.14 -27.63 -31.05
N PHE A 181 7.62 -26.49 -31.53
CA PHE A 181 7.07 -25.18 -31.24
C PHE A 181 7.05 -24.29 -32.49
N THR A 182 6.23 -23.23 -32.45
CA THR A 182 6.13 -22.24 -33.53
C THR A 182 6.58 -20.86 -33.08
N TYR A 183 7.05 -20.04 -34.03
CA TYR A 183 7.24 -18.60 -33.86
C TYR A 183 7.05 -17.87 -35.20
N PHE A 184 6.94 -16.53 -35.14
CA PHE A 184 6.85 -15.68 -36.33
C PHE A 184 8.20 -15.02 -36.64
N PRO A 185 8.86 -15.35 -37.76
CA PRO A 185 10.04 -14.62 -38.22
C PRO A 185 9.72 -13.16 -38.55
N ALA A 186 10.65 -12.25 -38.23
CA ALA A 186 10.49 -10.80 -38.50
C ALA A 186 10.58 -10.45 -39.99
N VAL A 187 11.27 -11.28 -40.77
CA VAL A 187 11.33 -11.21 -42.22
C VAL A 187 11.06 -12.59 -42.77
N SER A 188 10.34 -12.68 -43.89
CA SER A 188 10.06 -13.96 -44.55
C SER A 188 11.38 -14.64 -44.96
N PRO A 189 11.70 -15.84 -44.46
CA PRO A 189 12.92 -16.58 -44.85
C PRO A 189 12.89 -17.11 -46.29
N GLY A 190 11.72 -17.09 -46.94
CA GLY A 190 11.54 -17.50 -48.35
C GLY A 190 11.33 -18.99 -48.56
N GLY A 191 11.46 -19.82 -47.53
CA GLY A 191 11.25 -21.27 -47.56
C GLY A 191 11.78 -21.95 -46.28
N ASP A 192 11.76 -23.27 -46.26
CA ASP A 192 12.27 -24.09 -45.15
C ASP A 192 13.78 -23.88 -44.92
N ALA A 193 14.26 -24.19 -43.72
CA ALA A 193 15.68 -24.07 -43.41
C ALA A 193 16.50 -25.16 -44.10
N THR A 194 17.55 -24.74 -44.81
CA THR A 194 18.56 -25.63 -45.39
C THR A 194 19.74 -25.88 -44.45
N VAL A 195 19.93 -25.00 -43.45
CA VAL A 195 20.93 -25.14 -42.38
C VAL A 195 20.21 -24.99 -41.05
N GLN A 196 20.38 -25.98 -40.17
CA GLN A 196 19.82 -25.94 -38.82
C GLN A 196 20.66 -25.05 -37.89
N GLY A 197 19.99 -24.48 -36.89
CA GLY A 197 20.61 -23.58 -35.93
C GLY A 197 20.57 -24.10 -34.51
N ILE A 198 20.80 -23.17 -33.59
CA ILE A 198 20.56 -23.35 -32.17
C ILE A 198 19.52 -22.33 -31.71
N PHE A 199 18.83 -22.65 -30.63
CA PHE A 199 18.07 -21.68 -29.87
C PHE A 199 18.49 -21.68 -28.41
N THR A 200 18.51 -20.50 -27.80
CA THR A 200 18.42 -20.35 -26.34
C THR A 200 17.05 -19.82 -26.00
N ALA A 201 16.60 -20.03 -24.77
CA ALA A 201 15.33 -19.44 -24.33
C ALA A 201 15.37 -18.94 -22.90
N SER A 202 14.52 -17.96 -22.62
CA SER A 202 14.16 -17.57 -21.27
C SER A 202 12.64 -17.41 -21.20
N ALA A 203 12.03 -17.92 -20.13
CA ALA A 203 10.65 -17.52 -19.86
C ALA A 203 10.60 -15.99 -19.70
N ALA A 204 9.47 -15.37 -20.03
CA ALA A 204 9.26 -13.97 -19.69
C ALA A 204 9.52 -13.80 -18.18
N SER A 205 10.54 -13.00 -17.82
CA SER A 205 10.82 -12.68 -16.43
C SER A 205 9.67 -11.83 -15.92
N LEU A 206 8.86 -12.37 -15.02
CA LEU A 206 7.92 -11.56 -14.24
C LEU A 206 8.68 -11.03 -13.04
N ASP A 207 9.43 -9.97 -13.24
CA ASP A 207 10.09 -9.28 -12.13
C ASP A 207 9.03 -8.64 -11.24
N ARG A 208 8.70 -9.26 -10.11
CA ARG A 208 7.78 -8.64 -9.14
C ARG A 208 8.55 -7.64 -8.29
N ARG A 209 8.04 -6.41 -8.24
CA ARG A 209 8.47 -5.40 -7.28
C ARG A 209 7.32 -5.06 -6.35
N GLN A 210 7.62 -5.00 -5.07
CA GLN A 210 6.67 -4.62 -4.05
C GLN A 210 7.23 -3.44 -3.26
N ILE A 211 6.48 -2.35 -3.26
CA ILE A 211 6.75 -1.15 -2.47
C ILE A 211 5.78 -1.15 -1.29
N ILE A 212 6.33 -1.15 -0.09
CA ILE A 212 5.59 -0.96 1.16
C ILE A 212 5.98 0.39 1.72
N ALA A 213 5.01 1.26 1.98
CA ALA A 213 5.22 2.50 2.71
C ALA A 213 4.48 2.42 4.05
N VAL A 214 5.21 2.58 5.15
CA VAL A 214 4.68 2.61 6.50
C VAL A 214 4.84 4.04 7.04
N ALA A 215 3.73 4.68 7.40
CA ALA A 215 3.74 5.99 8.01
C ALA A 215 3.34 5.90 9.49
N CYS A 216 4.10 6.56 10.36
CA CYS A 216 3.83 6.56 11.79
C CYS A 216 4.19 7.90 12.47
N ASN A 217 3.49 8.22 13.56
CA ASN A 217 3.68 9.47 14.30
C ASN A 217 4.77 9.40 15.40
N GLN A 218 5.28 8.20 15.68
CA GLN A 218 6.38 7.97 16.63
C GLN A 218 7.40 7.04 15.99
N PRO A 219 8.31 7.53 15.13
CA PRO A 219 9.35 6.69 14.55
C PRO A 219 10.34 6.19 15.63
N ALA A 220 10.82 4.95 15.47
CA ALA A 220 11.99 4.44 16.18
C ALA A 220 13.26 4.68 15.36
N GLY A 221 14.43 4.28 15.86
CA GLY A 221 15.72 4.54 15.21
C GLY A 221 15.76 4.27 13.69
N SER A 222 15.21 3.14 13.23
CA SER A 222 15.14 2.76 11.80
C SER A 222 13.92 3.32 11.04
N GLY A 223 13.02 4.04 11.71
CA GLY A 223 11.77 4.56 11.16
C GLY A 223 10.54 3.84 11.68
N CYS A 224 9.59 3.58 10.78
CA CYS A 224 8.33 2.87 11.05
C CYS A 224 8.41 1.42 10.53
N PRO A 225 7.76 0.43 11.18
CA PRO A 225 6.95 0.54 12.41
C PRO A 225 7.80 0.70 13.68
N ASN A 226 7.20 1.19 14.77
CA ASN A 226 7.85 1.35 16.08
C ASN A 226 7.28 0.37 17.10
N ALA A 227 8.07 -0.66 17.44
CA ALA A 227 7.68 -1.69 18.41
C ALA A 227 7.60 -1.20 19.87
N SER A 228 8.18 -0.04 20.18
CA SER A 228 8.22 0.57 21.52
C SER A 228 7.34 1.81 21.62
N ALA A 229 6.30 1.89 20.80
CA ALA A 229 5.45 3.07 20.73
C ALA A 229 4.52 3.24 21.94
N ARG A 230 4.12 4.47 22.20
CA ARG A 230 3.23 4.85 23.31
C ARG A 230 1.76 4.70 22.90
N MET A 231 0.84 4.91 23.85
CA MET A 231 -0.62 4.75 23.65
C MET A 231 -1.22 5.65 22.56
N ASP A 232 -0.54 6.73 22.18
CA ASP A 232 -0.91 7.67 21.12
C ASP A 232 -0.31 7.30 19.75
N TYR A 233 0.25 6.09 19.61
CA TYR A 233 0.82 5.61 18.36
C TYR A 233 -0.25 5.38 17.29
N VAL A 234 0.00 5.94 16.12
CA VAL A 234 -0.79 5.69 14.92
C VAL A 234 0.13 5.29 13.79
N GLU A 235 -0.22 4.19 13.14
CA GLU A 235 0.50 3.64 12.00
C GLU A 235 -0.50 3.30 10.87
N ARG A 236 -0.08 3.55 9.62
CA ARG A 236 -0.73 3.00 8.44
C ARG A 236 0.30 2.47 7.46
N GLN A 237 -0.01 1.33 6.87
CA GLN A 237 0.76 0.70 5.82
C GLN A 237 -0.03 0.73 4.50
N VAL A 238 0.64 1.13 3.43
CA VAL A 238 0.13 1.06 2.05
C VAL A 238 1.12 0.26 1.22
N GLN A 239 0.62 -0.66 0.40
CA GLN A 239 1.41 -1.53 -0.44
C GLN A 239 0.98 -1.40 -1.90
N VAL A 240 1.96 -1.42 -2.80
CA VAL A 240 1.76 -1.52 -4.25
C VAL A 240 2.69 -2.60 -4.80
N GLU A 241 2.20 -3.38 -5.75
CA GLU A 241 2.94 -4.42 -6.45
C GLU A 241 2.84 -4.18 -7.96
N PHE A 242 3.94 -4.34 -8.68
CA PHE A 242 4.04 -4.12 -10.12
C PHE A 242 5.19 -4.92 -10.75
#